data_AF-A0A1U8HMH7-F1
#
_entry.id   AF-A0A1U8HMH7-F1
#
_cell.length_a   1.000
_cell.length_b   1.000
_cell.length_c   1.000
_cell.angle_alpha   90.00
_cell.angle_beta   90.00
_cell.angle_gamma   90.00
#
_symmetry.space_group_name_H-M   'P 1'
#
loop_
_entity.id
_entity.type
_entity.pdbx_description
1 polymer ?
#
loop_
_entity_poly.entity_id
_entity_poly.type
_entity_poly.pdbx_seq_one_letter_code
_entity_poly.pdbx_strand_id
1 'polypeptide(L)'
;FLVAILGISLLYSFWKARKPMAPLPPGPRGLPILGYLPFLGFDNLHLVFTELGGVYGPIYKLWLGNKLTVVISSPSLVKEVVRDHDIAFSEREPPIAAQIITFGSNDIAFDSYSSPSWKNKRKVLATDMLSNANLNACYDLRREQVMKMVEDVYENVGKPIDIGELAYCALINLIGKMVWGGALRGEKGTAVEGRFKEISSQMMVLLGKPNISDIFPAIAWFDIQGIKRGMKKIRQSFNELLESVIELRMNTVTEKETSEQKFDFLQLLLDLHKNQDSPSSLTMNQVKGLLMDIVVHSLLA
;
A
#
# COMPACT_ATOMS: atom_id res chain seq x y z
N PHE A 1 34.91 21.91 -9.77
CA PHE A 1 33.68 21.14 -9.47
C PHE A 1 33.76 19.70 -9.98
N LEU A 2 33.86 19.47 -11.29
CA LEU A 2 33.93 18.10 -11.88
C LEU A 2 35.09 17.24 -11.34
N VAL A 3 36.28 17.83 -11.15
CA VAL A 3 37.46 17.13 -10.58
C VAL A 3 37.20 16.68 -9.14
N ALA A 4 36.49 17.46 -8.33
CA ALA A 4 36.16 17.11 -6.96
C ALA A 4 35.12 15.96 -6.91
N ILE A 5 34.13 15.97 -7.80
CA ILE A 5 33.15 14.88 -7.95
C ILE A 5 33.87 13.59 -8.35
N LEU A 6 34.78 13.65 -9.33
CA LEU A 6 35.60 12.52 -9.74
C LEU A 6 36.47 11.99 -8.59
N GLY A 7 37.12 12.89 -7.84
CA GLY A 7 37.93 12.52 -6.67
C GLY A 7 37.12 11.80 -5.58
N ILE A 8 35.96 12.35 -5.21
CA ILE A 8 35.05 11.75 -4.21
C ILE A 8 34.53 10.38 -4.71
N SER A 9 34.17 10.29 -5.99
CA SER A 9 33.70 9.08 -6.65
C SER A 9 34.75 7.96 -6.65
N LEU A 10 36.02 8.30 -6.95
CA LEU A 10 37.15 7.37 -6.91
C LEU A 10 37.45 6.92 -5.47
N LEU A 11 37.47 7.85 -4.52
CA LEU A 11 37.72 7.54 -3.11
C LEU A 11 36.64 6.62 -2.53
N TYR A 12 35.37 6.89 -2.85
CA TYR A 12 34.24 6.05 -2.46
C TYR A 12 34.33 4.65 -3.05
N SER A 13 34.66 4.54 -4.35
CA SER A 13 34.82 3.26 -5.04
C SER A 13 35.95 2.41 -4.43
N PHE A 14 37.08 3.06 -4.11
CA PHE A 14 38.21 2.42 -3.44
C PHE A 14 37.84 1.91 -2.04
N TRP A 15 37.06 2.68 -1.28
CA TRP A 15 36.60 2.29 0.05
C TRP A 15 35.61 1.12 0.00
N LYS A 16 34.71 1.10 -0.99
CA LYS A 16 33.74 0.00 -1.19
C LYS A 16 34.42 -1.31 -1.61
N ALA A 17 35.48 -1.24 -2.42
CA ALA A 17 36.24 -2.41 -2.86
C ALA A 17 36.98 -3.14 -1.71
N ARG A 18 37.19 -2.48 -0.57
CA ARG A 18 37.87 -3.08 0.60
C ARG A 18 36.96 -3.95 1.48
N LYS A 19 35.64 -3.96 1.25
CA LYS A 19 34.73 -4.81 2.03
C LYS A 19 34.64 -6.19 1.38
N PRO A 20 34.99 -7.28 2.08
CA PRO A 20 34.78 -8.62 1.55
C PRO A 20 33.29 -8.85 1.35
N MET A 21 32.90 -9.11 0.10
CA MET A 21 31.53 -9.47 -0.26
C MET A 21 31.49 -10.95 -0.57
N ALA A 22 30.50 -11.64 -0.01
CA ALA A 22 30.12 -12.97 -0.47
C ALA A 22 29.92 -12.95 -2.00
N PRO A 23 30.15 -14.09 -2.70
CA PRO A 23 29.90 -14.17 -4.13
C PRO A 23 28.45 -13.74 -4.40
N LEU A 24 28.29 -12.68 -5.17
CA LEU A 24 26.98 -12.17 -5.54
C LEU A 24 26.59 -12.66 -6.94
N PRO A 25 25.28 -12.70 -7.23
CA PRO A 25 24.81 -12.90 -8.59
C PRO A 25 25.45 -11.93 -9.60
N PRO A 26 25.48 -12.29 -10.90
CA PRO A 26 25.89 -11.37 -11.95
C PRO A 26 24.98 -10.14 -11.99
N GLY A 27 25.36 -9.09 -12.72
CA GLY A 27 24.50 -7.92 -12.87
C GLY A 27 25.21 -6.70 -13.43
N PRO A 28 24.45 -5.68 -13.87
CA PRO A 28 25.02 -4.49 -14.45
C PRO A 28 25.88 -3.71 -13.45
N ARG A 29 26.91 -3.04 -13.99
CA ARG A 29 27.74 -2.12 -13.20
C ARG A 29 27.05 -0.75 -13.13
N GLY A 30 26.84 -0.26 -11.92
CA GLY A 30 26.30 1.07 -11.68
C GLY A 30 27.38 2.14 -11.58
N LEU A 31 26.97 3.41 -11.63
CA LEU A 31 27.83 4.55 -11.32
C LEU A 31 28.14 4.62 -9.81
N PRO A 32 29.26 5.25 -9.40
CA PRO A 32 29.53 5.51 -8.00
C PRO A 32 28.40 6.35 -7.37
N ILE A 33 28.03 6.01 -6.13
CA ILE A 33 26.94 6.61 -5.34
C ILE A 33 25.53 6.35 -5.91
N LEU A 34 25.30 6.57 -7.20
CA LEU A 34 23.98 6.45 -7.84
C LEU A 34 23.58 5.01 -8.19
N GLY A 35 24.55 4.10 -8.29
CA GLY A 35 24.30 2.75 -8.76
C GLY A 35 23.75 2.75 -10.18
N TYR A 36 22.75 1.93 -10.44
CA TYR A 36 22.13 1.74 -11.75
C TYR A 36 20.92 2.66 -11.99
N LEU A 37 20.56 3.52 -11.03
CA LEU A 37 19.37 4.40 -11.12
C LEU A 37 19.29 5.24 -12.40
N PRO A 38 20.37 5.89 -12.87
CA PRO A 38 20.31 6.72 -14.08
C PRO A 38 19.95 5.94 -15.36
N PHE A 39 20.06 4.61 -15.33
CA PHE A 39 19.82 3.74 -16.48
C PHE A 39 18.46 3.04 -16.44
N LEU A 40 17.71 3.13 -15.33
CA LEU A 40 16.43 2.43 -15.16
C LEU A 40 15.24 3.15 -15.80
N GLY A 41 15.36 4.45 -16.10
CA GLY A 41 14.21 5.28 -16.43
C GLY A 41 13.24 5.42 -15.26
N PHE A 42 12.12 6.10 -15.48
CA PHE A 42 11.06 6.26 -14.47
C PHE A 42 9.80 5.44 -14.77
N ASP A 43 9.65 4.99 -16.02
CA ASP A 43 8.47 4.28 -16.51
C ASP A 43 8.79 2.82 -16.78
N ASN A 44 7.80 1.94 -16.57
CA ASN A 44 7.87 0.51 -16.93
C ASN A 44 9.10 -0.25 -16.38
N LEU A 45 9.50 0.01 -15.13
CA LEU A 45 10.66 -0.62 -14.49
C LEU A 45 10.67 -2.16 -14.58
N HIS A 46 9.49 -2.79 -14.55
CA HIS A 46 9.35 -4.23 -14.68
C HIS A 46 9.80 -4.77 -16.06
N LEU A 47 9.62 -3.99 -17.13
CA LEU A 47 10.12 -4.34 -18.47
C LEU A 47 11.64 -4.22 -18.53
N VAL A 48 12.22 -3.15 -17.98
CA VAL A 48 13.68 -2.98 -17.89
C VAL A 48 14.31 -4.13 -17.10
N PHE A 49 13.67 -4.57 -16.01
CA PHE A 49 14.12 -5.74 -15.26
C PHE A 49 14.01 -7.05 -16.06
N THR A 50 12.98 -7.18 -16.89
CA THR A 50 12.81 -8.34 -17.77
C THR A 50 13.94 -8.41 -18.81
N GLU A 51 14.28 -7.28 -19.43
CA GLU A 51 15.41 -7.18 -20.38
C GLU A 51 16.74 -7.51 -19.72
N LEU A 52 17.00 -6.98 -18.52
CA LEU A 52 18.21 -7.31 -17.75
C LEU A 52 18.25 -8.80 -17.39
N GLY A 53 17.11 -9.42 -17.07
CA GLY A 53 17.01 -10.86 -16.85
C GLY A 53 17.41 -11.68 -18.08
N GLY A 54 17.10 -11.21 -19.28
CA GLY A 54 17.55 -11.82 -20.53
C GLY A 54 19.07 -11.79 -20.73
N VAL A 55 19.76 -10.79 -20.16
CA VAL A 55 21.22 -10.61 -20.28
C VAL A 55 22.00 -11.32 -19.17
N TYR A 56 21.53 -11.19 -17.93
CA TYR A 56 22.26 -11.64 -16.73
C TYR A 56 21.73 -12.97 -16.17
N GLY A 57 20.62 -13.46 -16.68
CA GLY A 57 19.96 -14.70 -16.24
C GLY A 57 18.85 -14.47 -15.21
N PRO A 58 18.24 -15.57 -14.70
CA PRO A 58 17.04 -15.52 -13.86
C PRO A 58 17.25 -14.99 -12.44
N ILE A 59 18.51 -14.75 -12.06
CA ILE A 59 18.92 -14.10 -10.82
C ILE A 59 20.09 -13.17 -11.10
N TYR A 60 19.89 -11.89 -10.81
CA TYR A 60 20.93 -10.89 -11.00
C TYR A 60 20.80 -9.78 -9.97
N LYS A 61 21.89 -9.05 -9.76
CA LYS A 61 21.92 -7.90 -8.84
C LYS A 61 21.95 -6.59 -9.59
N LEU A 62 21.51 -5.54 -8.95
CA LEU A 62 21.84 -4.16 -9.29
C LEU A 62 21.96 -3.33 -8.01
N TRP A 63 22.50 -2.13 -8.14
CA TRP A 63 22.57 -1.18 -7.03
C TRP A 63 21.60 -0.05 -7.28
N LEU A 64 20.68 0.21 -6.34
CA LEU A 64 19.81 1.38 -6.35
C LEU A 64 20.39 2.40 -5.39
N GLY A 65 21.19 3.34 -5.92
CA GLY A 65 22.05 4.16 -5.08
C GLY A 65 23.06 3.29 -4.34
N ASN A 66 22.97 3.28 -3.01
CA ASN A 66 23.78 2.44 -2.14
C ASN A 66 23.07 1.14 -1.67
N LYS A 67 21.83 0.90 -2.08
CA LYS A 67 21.09 -0.32 -1.75
C LYS A 67 21.39 -1.43 -2.75
N LEU A 68 21.80 -2.60 -2.28
CA LEU A 68 21.94 -3.79 -3.10
C LEU A 68 20.55 -4.39 -3.32
N THR A 69 20.17 -4.58 -4.58
CA THR A 69 18.88 -5.17 -4.96
C THR A 69 19.15 -6.41 -5.80
N VAL A 70 18.51 -7.52 -5.45
CA VAL A 70 18.54 -8.76 -6.23
C VAL A 70 17.18 -8.92 -6.90
N VAL A 71 17.19 -9.15 -8.20
CA VAL A 71 15.99 -9.43 -8.98
C VAL A 71 15.99 -10.91 -9.33
N ILE A 72 14.82 -11.53 -9.18
CA ILE A 72 14.57 -12.93 -9.46
C ILE A 72 13.42 -13.01 -10.45
N SER A 73 13.61 -13.78 -11.52
CA SER A 73 12.67 -13.89 -12.64
C SER A 73 12.40 -15.34 -13.06
N SER A 74 12.72 -16.32 -12.19
CA SER A 74 12.36 -17.74 -12.37
C SER A 74 11.36 -18.21 -11.31
N PRO A 75 10.30 -18.96 -11.67
CA PRO A 75 9.39 -19.56 -10.71
C PRO A 75 10.06 -20.44 -9.63
N SER A 76 11.13 -21.17 -9.99
CA SER A 76 11.84 -22.03 -9.03
C SER A 76 12.52 -21.21 -7.93
N LEU A 77 13.18 -20.12 -8.32
CA LEU A 77 13.87 -19.21 -7.41
C LEU A 77 12.88 -18.36 -6.61
N VAL A 78 11.77 -17.95 -7.22
CA VAL A 78 10.69 -17.27 -6.48
C VAL A 78 10.16 -18.18 -5.38
N LYS A 79 9.91 -19.47 -5.66
CA LYS A 79 9.50 -20.44 -4.64
C LYS A 79 10.53 -20.54 -3.51
N GLU A 80 11.82 -20.60 -3.83
CA GLU A 80 12.87 -20.64 -2.81
C GLU A 80 12.79 -19.44 -1.85
N VAL A 81 12.47 -18.25 -2.37
CA VAL A 81 12.38 -17.00 -1.59
C VAL A 81 11.07 -16.87 -0.83
N VAL A 82 9.92 -17.11 -1.48
CA VAL A 82 8.59 -16.82 -0.90
C VAL A 82 7.98 -17.99 -0.15
N ARG A 83 8.62 -19.17 -0.18
CA ARG A 83 8.14 -20.39 0.49
C ARG A 83 9.24 -21.10 1.28
N ASP A 84 10.33 -21.47 0.62
CA ASP A 84 11.30 -22.38 1.25
C ASP A 84 12.20 -21.64 2.27
N HIS A 85 12.42 -20.34 2.06
CA HIS A 85 13.15 -19.42 2.96
C HIS A 85 12.34 -18.17 3.32
N ASP A 86 11.01 -18.28 3.33
CA ASP A 86 10.07 -17.16 3.50
C ASP A 86 10.39 -16.28 4.72
N ILE A 87 10.67 -16.86 5.87
CA ILE A 87 11.01 -16.13 7.11
C ILE A 87 12.22 -15.21 6.91
N ALA A 88 13.26 -15.66 6.18
CA ALA A 88 14.46 -14.87 5.95
C ALA A 88 14.21 -13.66 5.01
N PHE A 89 13.20 -13.74 4.16
CA PHE A 89 12.83 -12.71 3.18
C PHE A 89 11.52 -11.98 3.51
N SER A 90 10.96 -12.20 4.71
CA SER A 90 9.70 -11.60 5.14
C SER A 90 9.86 -10.23 5.81
N GLU A 91 11.10 -9.77 6.00
CA GLU A 91 11.37 -8.42 6.48
C GLU A 91 11.10 -7.37 5.41
N ARG A 92 10.55 -6.21 5.82
CA ARG A 92 10.10 -5.14 4.92
C ARG A 92 10.86 -3.86 5.20
N GLU A 93 11.31 -3.19 4.13
CA GLU A 93 11.79 -1.81 4.17
C GLU A 93 10.77 -0.89 3.48
N PRO A 94 9.69 -0.50 4.16
CA PRO A 94 8.65 0.31 3.55
C PRO A 94 9.15 1.72 3.20
N PRO A 95 8.71 2.29 2.07
CA PRO A 95 9.00 3.69 1.74
C PRO A 95 8.37 4.63 2.78
N ILE A 96 8.92 5.83 2.95
CA ILE A 96 8.40 6.80 3.94
C ILE A 96 6.91 7.13 3.75
N ALA A 97 6.44 7.11 2.50
CA ALA A 97 5.03 7.30 2.17
C ALA A 97 4.15 6.20 2.81
N ALA A 98 4.53 4.93 2.61
CA ALA A 98 3.84 3.79 3.20
C ALA A 98 3.88 3.84 4.74
N GLN A 99 5.04 4.12 5.33
CA GLN A 99 5.17 4.22 6.79
C GLN A 99 4.23 5.29 7.38
N ILE A 100 4.08 6.44 6.72
CA ILE A 100 3.22 7.51 7.21
C ILE A 100 1.77 7.10 7.14
N ILE A 101 1.29 6.66 5.97
CA ILE A 101 -0.13 6.41 5.75
C ILE A 101 -0.66 5.22 6.56
N THR A 102 0.21 4.26 6.86
CA THR A 102 -0.07 3.07 7.69
C THR A 102 0.23 3.28 9.18
N PHE A 103 0.39 4.53 9.63
CA PHE A 103 0.57 4.87 11.04
C PHE A 103 1.81 4.25 11.68
N GLY A 104 2.92 4.23 10.95
CA GLY A 104 4.18 3.64 11.37
C GLY A 104 4.26 2.14 11.07
N SER A 105 3.79 1.72 9.89
CA SER A 105 3.74 0.31 9.48
C SER A 105 2.91 -0.55 10.44
N ASN A 106 1.75 -0.04 10.87
CA ASN A 106 0.82 -0.77 11.72
C ASN A 106 -0.21 -1.60 10.92
N ASP A 107 0.04 -1.79 9.63
CA ASP A 107 -0.73 -2.59 8.67
C ASP A 107 -0.17 -4.02 8.50
N ILE A 108 -0.58 -4.78 7.48
CA ILE A 108 -0.08 -6.14 7.18
C ILE A 108 0.96 -6.11 6.06
N ALA A 109 0.79 -5.24 5.06
CA ALA A 109 1.62 -5.22 3.86
C ALA A 109 3.06 -4.75 4.13
N PHE A 110 3.22 -3.77 5.02
CA PHE A 110 4.47 -3.05 5.32
C PHE A 110 4.99 -3.25 6.74
N ASP A 111 4.24 -3.91 7.62
CA ASP A 111 4.76 -4.32 8.93
C ASP A 111 5.75 -5.47 8.77
N SER A 112 6.72 -5.51 9.67
CA SER A 112 7.75 -6.54 9.71
C SER A 112 7.16 -7.86 10.20
N TYR A 113 7.55 -8.98 9.58
CA TYR A 113 7.16 -10.30 10.08
C TYR A 113 7.65 -10.57 11.51
N SER A 114 8.77 -9.98 11.91
CA SER A 114 9.28 -10.06 13.30
C SER A 114 8.44 -9.29 14.32
N SER A 115 7.54 -8.40 13.88
CA SER A 115 6.59 -7.71 14.75
C SER A 115 5.69 -8.72 15.47
N PRO A 116 5.60 -8.68 16.82
CA PRO A 116 4.74 -9.58 17.59
C PRO A 116 3.27 -9.54 17.16
N SER A 117 2.84 -8.42 16.59
CA SER A 117 1.44 -8.17 16.21
C SER A 117 1.09 -8.57 14.78
N TRP A 118 2.09 -8.83 13.91
CA TRP A 118 1.85 -9.08 12.48
C TRP A 118 0.96 -10.30 12.25
N LYS A 119 1.26 -11.42 12.94
CA LYS A 119 0.49 -12.66 12.84
C LYS A 119 -0.96 -12.46 13.31
N ASN A 120 -1.17 -11.66 14.35
CA ASN A 120 -2.51 -11.36 14.85
C ASN A 120 -3.32 -10.56 13.82
N LYS A 121 -2.73 -9.49 13.25
CA LYS A 121 -3.38 -8.70 12.19
C LYS A 121 -3.75 -9.56 10.97
N ARG A 122 -2.83 -10.43 10.52
CA ARG A 122 -3.09 -11.35 9.41
C ARG A 122 -4.18 -12.37 9.74
N LYS A 123 -4.23 -12.85 10.98
CA LYS A 123 -5.31 -13.72 11.46
C LYS A 123 -6.65 -12.99 11.40
N VAL A 124 -6.76 -11.79 11.98
CA VAL A 124 -7.99 -10.98 11.94
C VAL A 124 -8.48 -10.76 10.51
N LEU A 125 -7.59 -10.41 9.58
CA LEU A 125 -7.95 -10.25 8.17
C LEU A 125 -8.53 -11.55 7.60
N ALA A 126 -7.88 -12.70 7.82
CA ALA A 126 -8.29 -13.97 7.22
C ALA A 126 -9.53 -14.60 7.89
N THR A 127 -9.63 -14.54 9.22
CA THR A 127 -10.67 -15.24 9.98
C THR A 127 -11.91 -14.39 10.20
N ASP A 128 -11.72 -13.09 10.37
CA ASP A 128 -12.82 -12.21 10.73
C ASP A 128 -13.24 -11.43 9.49
N MET A 129 -12.34 -10.67 8.86
CA MET A 129 -12.72 -9.78 7.75
C MET A 129 -13.10 -10.53 6.47
N LEU A 130 -12.24 -11.44 6.01
CA LEU A 130 -12.41 -12.17 4.75
C LEU A 130 -13.07 -13.55 4.93
N SER A 131 -13.79 -13.74 6.03
CA SER A 131 -14.55 -14.98 6.27
C SER A 131 -15.65 -15.16 5.24
N ASN A 132 -16.02 -16.41 4.94
CA ASN A 132 -17.13 -16.69 4.02
C ASN A 132 -18.44 -15.99 4.45
N ALA A 133 -18.70 -15.93 5.77
CA ALA A 133 -19.87 -15.24 6.30
C ALA A 133 -19.86 -13.74 5.95
N ASN A 134 -18.73 -13.07 6.17
CA ASN A 134 -18.61 -11.63 5.95
C ASN A 134 -18.50 -11.27 4.46
N LEU A 135 -17.85 -12.13 3.65
CA LEU A 135 -17.89 -12.00 2.20
C LEU A 135 -19.30 -12.14 1.65
N ASN A 136 -20.10 -13.07 2.18
CA ASN A 136 -21.51 -13.24 1.80
C ASN A 136 -22.38 -12.07 2.28
N ALA A 137 -22.14 -11.52 3.47
CA ALA A 137 -22.83 -10.32 3.96
C ALA A 137 -22.62 -9.10 3.04
N CYS A 138 -21.48 -9.02 2.36
CA CYS A 138 -21.17 -7.98 1.37
C CYS A 138 -21.65 -8.31 -0.06
N TYR A 139 -22.33 -9.44 -0.30
CA TYR A 139 -22.75 -9.85 -1.64
C TYR A 139 -23.66 -8.83 -2.31
N ASP A 140 -24.69 -8.36 -1.60
CA ASP A 140 -25.66 -7.41 -2.16
C ASP A 140 -25.01 -6.07 -2.51
N LEU A 141 -24.02 -5.61 -1.73
CA LEU A 141 -23.26 -4.40 -2.03
C LEU A 141 -22.46 -4.54 -3.32
N ARG A 142 -21.78 -5.68 -3.50
CA ARG A 142 -21.05 -5.98 -4.75
C ARG A 142 -22.00 -6.04 -5.93
N ARG A 143 -23.12 -6.76 -5.78
CA ARG A 143 -24.13 -6.89 -6.83
C ARG A 143 -24.70 -5.53 -7.23
N GLU A 144 -25.09 -4.70 -6.26
CA GLU A 144 -25.60 -3.34 -6.51
C GLU A 144 -24.60 -2.53 -7.35
N GLN A 145 -23.32 -2.55 -6.98
CA GLN A 145 -22.32 -1.74 -7.67
C GLN A 145 -22.02 -2.23 -9.09
N VAL A 146 -22.04 -3.55 -9.31
CA VAL A 146 -21.92 -4.11 -10.66
C VAL A 146 -23.13 -3.75 -11.51
N MET A 147 -24.35 -3.81 -10.98
CA MET A 147 -25.55 -3.45 -11.74
C MET A 147 -25.53 -1.96 -12.12
N LYS A 148 -25.10 -1.07 -11.23
CA LYS A 148 -24.90 0.36 -11.56
C LYS A 148 -23.90 0.57 -12.69
N MET A 149 -22.78 -0.16 -12.66
CA MET A 149 -21.80 -0.10 -13.74
C MET A 149 -22.39 -0.57 -15.08
N VAL A 150 -23.25 -1.60 -15.08
CA VAL A 150 -23.94 -2.07 -16.28
C VAL A 150 -24.96 -1.05 -16.78
N GLU A 151 -25.71 -0.43 -15.88
CA GLU A 151 -26.65 0.65 -16.20
C GLU A 151 -25.92 1.85 -16.82
N ASP A 152 -24.83 2.32 -16.22
CA ASP A 152 -23.99 3.41 -16.74
C ASP A 152 -23.49 3.12 -18.17
N VAL A 153 -23.10 1.87 -18.45
CA VAL A 153 -22.68 1.44 -19.80
C VAL A 153 -23.86 1.46 -20.76
N TYR A 154 -25.03 0.96 -20.33
CA TYR A 154 -26.23 0.90 -21.15
C TYR A 154 -26.75 2.30 -21.53
N GLU A 155 -26.69 3.25 -20.59
CA GLU A 155 -27.07 4.65 -20.82
C GLU A 155 -26.12 5.39 -21.78
N ASN A 156 -24.90 4.89 -21.95
CA ASN A 156 -23.89 5.48 -22.80
C ASN A 156 -23.60 4.66 -24.06
N VAL A 157 -24.54 3.80 -24.48
CA VAL A 157 -24.44 3.07 -25.75
C VAL A 157 -24.19 4.03 -26.92
N GLY A 158 -23.22 3.66 -27.76
CA GLY A 158 -22.80 4.47 -28.92
C GLY A 158 -21.82 5.61 -28.59
N LYS A 159 -21.43 5.79 -27.33
CA LYS A 159 -20.39 6.74 -26.91
C LYS A 159 -19.11 6.00 -26.46
N PRO A 160 -17.92 6.61 -26.62
CA PRO A 160 -16.71 6.10 -26.00
C PRO A 160 -16.84 6.05 -24.47
N ILE A 161 -16.40 4.96 -23.85
CA ILE A 161 -16.40 4.76 -22.39
C ILE A 161 -14.98 4.47 -21.94
N ASP A 162 -14.52 5.18 -20.91
CA ASP A 162 -13.27 4.84 -20.21
C ASP A 162 -13.55 3.74 -19.18
N ILE A 163 -13.14 2.52 -19.52
CA ILE A 163 -13.32 1.35 -18.65
C ILE A 163 -12.48 1.47 -17.38
N GLY A 164 -11.32 2.11 -17.43
CA GLY A 164 -10.44 2.30 -16.27
C GLY A 164 -11.08 3.23 -15.25
N GLU A 165 -11.62 4.36 -15.70
CA GLU A 165 -12.36 5.29 -14.84
C GLU A 165 -13.62 4.65 -14.27
N LEU A 166 -14.38 3.93 -15.11
CA LEU A 166 -15.60 3.24 -14.70
C LEU A 166 -15.32 2.17 -13.63
N ALA A 167 -14.31 1.32 -13.86
CA ALA A 167 -13.89 0.30 -12.91
C ALA A 167 -13.38 0.92 -11.60
N TYR A 168 -12.56 1.97 -11.67
CA TYR A 168 -12.08 2.70 -10.50
C TYR A 168 -13.23 3.28 -9.69
N CYS A 169 -14.19 3.95 -10.34
CA CYS A 169 -15.36 4.52 -9.68
C CYS A 169 -16.23 3.45 -9.03
N ALA A 170 -16.45 2.32 -9.71
CA ALA A 170 -17.18 1.20 -9.14
C ALA A 170 -16.47 0.63 -7.91
N LEU A 171 -15.16 0.41 -8.00
CA LEU A 171 -14.36 -0.19 -6.96
C LEU A 171 -14.24 0.70 -5.71
N ILE A 172 -13.95 1.99 -5.88
CA ILE A 172 -13.83 2.92 -4.75
C ILE A 172 -15.15 3.09 -4.01
N ASN A 173 -16.28 3.11 -4.73
CA ASN A 173 -17.62 3.18 -4.14
C ASN A 173 -17.96 1.90 -3.38
N LEU A 174 -17.63 0.74 -3.95
CA LEU A 174 -17.81 -0.55 -3.28
C LEU A 174 -16.99 -0.64 -1.99
N ILE A 175 -15.70 -0.30 -2.04
CA ILE A 175 -14.83 -0.30 -0.86
C ILE A 175 -15.38 0.67 0.18
N GLY A 176 -15.74 1.90 -0.21
CA GLY A 176 -16.33 2.87 0.69
C GLY A 176 -17.56 2.32 1.40
N LYS A 177 -18.46 1.63 0.68
CA LYS A 177 -19.63 0.98 1.29
C LYS A 177 -19.27 -0.17 2.22
N MET A 178 -18.30 -1.02 1.87
CA MET A 178 -17.89 -2.15 2.70
C MET A 178 -17.15 -1.69 3.97
N VAL A 179 -16.38 -0.61 3.87
CA VAL A 179 -15.60 -0.07 4.99
C VAL A 179 -16.48 0.79 5.90
N TRP A 180 -17.34 1.64 5.33
CA TRP A 180 -18.16 2.61 6.07
C TRP A 180 -19.60 2.15 6.32
N GLY A 181 -20.02 0.99 5.81
CA GLY A 181 -21.23 0.27 6.25
C GLY A 181 -22.57 0.91 5.94
N GLY A 182 -22.61 1.88 5.02
CA GLY A 182 -23.85 2.62 4.77
C GLY A 182 -24.35 3.42 5.98
N ALA A 183 -23.51 3.64 7.00
CA ALA A 183 -23.73 4.61 8.09
C ALA A 183 -23.88 6.06 7.58
N LEU A 184 -23.72 6.23 6.28
CA LEU A 184 -23.65 7.45 5.53
C LEU A 184 -24.92 7.53 4.68
N ARG A 185 -25.92 8.25 5.18
CA ARG A 185 -27.16 8.54 4.43
C ARG A 185 -27.30 10.05 4.23
N GLY A 186 -27.94 10.43 3.12
CA GLY A 186 -28.17 11.82 2.76
C GLY A 186 -26.86 12.57 2.42
N GLU A 187 -26.92 13.90 2.49
CA GLU A 187 -25.83 14.79 2.07
C GLU A 187 -24.51 14.52 2.81
N LYS A 188 -24.58 14.23 4.11
CA LYS A 188 -23.39 13.89 4.92
C LYS A 188 -22.67 12.64 4.39
N GLY A 189 -23.43 11.66 3.90
CA GLY A 189 -22.85 10.46 3.32
C GLY A 189 -22.14 10.73 2.00
N THR A 190 -22.77 11.49 1.11
CA THR A 190 -22.16 11.90 -0.17
C THR A 190 -20.87 12.71 0.02
N ALA A 191 -20.82 13.56 1.05
CA ALA A 191 -19.62 14.31 1.39
C ALA A 191 -18.47 13.40 1.86
N VAL A 192 -18.76 12.38 2.66
CA VAL A 192 -17.75 11.40 3.11
C VAL A 192 -17.24 10.56 1.94
N GLU A 193 -18.13 10.08 1.06
CA GLU A 193 -17.74 9.34 -0.15
C GLU A 193 -16.82 10.17 -1.07
N GLY A 194 -17.18 11.44 -1.31
CA GLY A 194 -16.35 12.36 -2.09
C GLY A 194 -14.97 12.59 -1.47
N ARG A 195 -14.91 12.87 -0.16
CA ARG A 195 -13.64 13.01 0.57
C ARG A 195 -12.81 11.72 0.54
N PHE A 196 -13.45 10.57 0.69
CA PHE A 196 -12.79 9.27 0.65
C PHE A 196 -12.16 8.99 -0.71
N LYS A 197 -12.89 9.25 -1.81
CA LYS A 197 -12.38 9.12 -3.18
C LYS A 197 -11.19 10.03 -3.43
N GLU A 198 -11.25 11.28 -2.97
CA GLU A 198 -10.15 12.25 -3.12
C GLU A 198 -8.91 11.82 -2.34
N ILE A 199 -9.07 11.46 -1.06
CA ILE A 199 -7.97 10.97 -0.20
C ILE A 199 -7.32 9.74 -0.84
N SER A 200 -8.12 8.79 -1.32
CA SER A 200 -7.62 7.55 -1.93
C SER A 200 -6.84 7.82 -3.21
N SER A 201 -7.34 8.70 -4.09
CA SER A 201 -6.64 9.09 -5.31
C SER A 201 -5.28 9.75 -5.02
N GLN A 202 -5.26 10.76 -4.14
CA GLN A 202 -4.02 11.45 -3.77
C GLN A 202 -3.03 10.51 -3.08
N MET A 203 -3.53 9.59 -2.25
CA MET A 203 -2.71 8.58 -1.57
C MET A 203 -2.00 7.68 -2.58
N MET A 204 -2.74 7.15 -3.57
CA MET A 204 -2.18 6.27 -4.61
C MET A 204 -1.09 6.96 -5.43
N VAL A 205 -1.29 8.24 -5.77
CA VAL A 205 -0.28 9.04 -6.48
C VAL A 205 1.02 9.17 -5.67
N LEU A 206 0.93 9.46 -4.37
CA LEU A 206 2.13 9.60 -3.54
C LEU A 206 2.78 8.27 -3.18
N LEU A 207 2.02 7.19 -3.03
CA LEU A 207 2.55 5.84 -2.79
C LEU A 207 3.30 5.29 -4.01
N GLY A 208 2.78 5.52 -5.22
CA GLY A 208 3.39 5.04 -6.46
C GLY A 208 4.60 5.84 -6.92
N LYS A 209 4.84 7.03 -6.35
CA LYS A 209 5.91 7.93 -6.81
C LYS A 209 7.27 7.50 -6.25
N PRO A 210 8.29 7.26 -7.11
CA PRO A 210 9.65 7.00 -6.65
C PRO A 210 10.18 8.16 -5.81
N ASN A 211 10.81 7.85 -4.68
CA ASN A 211 11.31 8.84 -3.74
C ASN A 211 12.82 8.71 -3.52
N ILE A 212 13.56 9.75 -3.89
CA ILE A 212 15.00 9.85 -3.72
C ILE A 212 15.38 9.75 -2.23
N SER A 213 14.53 10.23 -1.33
CA SER A 213 14.79 10.18 0.12
C SER A 213 14.83 8.75 0.67
N ASP A 214 14.09 7.82 0.06
CA ASP A 214 14.07 6.41 0.45
C ASP A 214 15.32 5.64 -0.04
N ILE A 215 16.00 6.19 -1.06
CA ILE A 215 17.23 5.64 -1.64
C ILE A 215 18.47 6.25 -0.97
N PHE A 216 18.44 7.55 -0.65
CA PHE A 216 19.55 8.31 -0.09
C PHE A 216 19.18 8.91 1.28
N PRO A 217 19.32 8.15 2.38
CA PRO A 217 18.91 8.59 3.71
C PRO A 217 19.59 9.88 4.19
N ALA A 218 20.82 10.17 3.74
CA ALA A 218 21.57 11.36 4.12
C ALA A 218 20.87 12.68 3.72
N ILE A 219 20.03 12.66 2.68
CA ILE A 219 19.27 13.83 2.21
C ILE A 219 17.78 13.73 2.53
N ALA A 220 17.34 12.67 3.23
CA ALA A 220 15.93 12.43 3.50
C ALA A 220 15.27 13.52 4.36
N TRP A 221 16.06 14.26 5.14
CA TRP A 221 15.58 15.38 5.96
C TRP A 221 15.05 16.56 5.13
N PHE A 222 15.53 16.73 3.90
CA PHE A 222 15.10 17.82 3.01
C PHE A 222 13.74 17.59 2.38
N ASP A 223 13.27 16.33 2.27
CA ASP A 223 12.02 15.98 1.59
C ASP A 223 11.89 16.66 0.21
N ILE A 224 12.92 16.47 -0.63
CA ILE A 224 13.12 17.19 -1.91
C ILE A 224 11.88 17.10 -2.81
N GLN A 225 11.24 15.92 -2.85
CA GLN A 225 10.06 15.67 -3.69
C GLN A 225 8.74 15.97 -2.96
N GLY A 226 8.77 16.40 -1.70
CA GLY A 226 7.58 16.74 -0.92
C GLY A 226 6.70 15.56 -0.50
N ILE A 227 7.14 14.31 -0.76
CA ILE A 227 6.33 13.10 -0.54
C ILE A 227 6.02 12.92 0.95
N LYS A 228 7.01 13.15 1.82
CA LYS A 228 6.83 13.03 3.28
C LYS A 228 5.79 14.02 3.78
N ARG A 229 5.89 15.29 3.37
CA ARG A 229 4.93 16.33 3.75
C ARG A 229 3.54 16.10 3.15
N GLY A 230 3.46 15.72 1.88
CA GLY A 230 2.21 15.40 1.20
C GLY A 230 1.47 14.26 1.90
N MET A 231 2.17 13.16 2.19
CA MET A 231 1.55 12.00 2.83
C MET A 231 1.09 12.29 4.26
N LYS A 232 1.79 13.17 5.00
CA LYS A 232 1.33 13.63 6.33
C LYS A 232 -0.01 14.36 6.25
N LYS A 233 -0.23 15.20 5.22
CA LYS A 233 -1.50 15.89 5.01
C LYS A 233 -2.61 14.90 4.69
N ILE A 234 -2.36 13.96 3.77
CA ILE A 234 -3.33 12.90 3.42
C ILE A 234 -3.70 12.08 4.65
N ARG A 235 -2.72 11.65 5.45
CA ARG A 235 -2.95 10.92 6.71
C ARG A 235 -3.81 11.73 7.69
N GLN A 236 -3.58 13.03 7.79
CA GLN A 236 -4.41 13.90 8.62
C GLN A 236 -5.84 13.97 8.11
N SER A 237 -6.05 14.20 6.80
CA SER A 237 -7.38 14.21 6.21
C SER A 237 -8.11 12.88 6.35
N PHE A 238 -7.40 11.75 6.29
CA PHE A 238 -7.97 10.44 6.58
C PHE A 238 -8.38 10.30 8.05
N ASN A 239 -7.56 10.75 9.01
CA ASN A 239 -7.95 10.75 10.43
C ASN A 239 -9.23 11.54 10.65
N GLU A 240 -9.31 12.75 10.10
CA GLU A 240 -10.50 13.61 10.21
C GLU A 240 -11.74 12.94 9.57
N LEU A 241 -11.55 12.28 8.42
CA LEU A 241 -12.62 11.51 7.78
C LEU A 241 -13.09 10.39 8.70
N LEU A 242 -12.17 9.58 9.24
CA LEU A 242 -12.49 8.47 10.11
C LEU A 242 -13.19 8.93 11.39
N GLU A 243 -12.71 10.00 12.03
CA GLU A 243 -13.35 10.60 13.20
C GLU A 243 -14.78 11.04 12.89
N SER A 244 -15.00 11.71 11.75
CA SER A 244 -16.35 12.11 11.33
C SER A 244 -17.28 10.91 11.10
N VAL A 245 -16.77 9.80 10.56
CA VAL A 245 -17.55 8.58 10.35
C VAL A 245 -17.89 7.92 11.69
N ILE A 246 -16.94 7.86 12.62
CA ILE A 246 -17.17 7.30 13.96
C ILE A 246 -18.20 8.12 14.73
N GLU A 247 -18.12 9.45 14.67
CA GLU A 247 -19.08 10.35 15.32
C GLU A 247 -20.50 10.20 14.74
N LEU A 248 -20.64 10.20 13.41
CA LEU A 248 -21.93 9.99 12.74
C LEU A 248 -22.57 8.67 13.16
N ARG A 249 -21.76 7.61 13.32
CA ARG A 249 -22.23 6.31 13.79
C ARG A 249 -22.73 6.34 15.23
N MET A 250 -21.97 6.93 16.14
CA MET A 250 -22.37 7.04 17.55
C MET A 250 -23.72 7.73 17.70
N ASN A 251 -23.98 8.77 16.90
CA ASN A 251 -25.24 9.50 16.91
C ASN A 251 -26.41 8.75 16.27
N THR A 252 -26.15 7.78 15.39
CA THR A 252 -27.19 6.99 14.70
C THR A 252 -27.62 5.76 15.52
N VAL A 253 -26.70 5.16 16.29
CA VAL A 253 -26.99 4.03 17.19
C VAL A 253 -27.98 4.43 18.28
N THR A 254 -27.99 5.69 18.71
CA THR A 254 -28.97 6.23 19.67
C THR A 254 -30.39 6.38 19.12
N GLU A 255 -30.61 6.29 17.80
CA GLU A 255 -31.91 6.60 17.19
C GLU A 255 -32.69 5.38 16.64
N LYS A 256 -32.06 4.22 16.39
CA LYS A 256 -32.75 3.03 15.84
C LYS A 256 -32.14 1.70 16.30
N GLU A 257 -32.78 1.05 17.27
CA GLU A 257 -32.48 -0.33 17.70
C GLU A 257 -33.01 -1.43 16.76
N THR A 258 -33.51 -1.11 15.55
CA THR A 258 -34.33 -2.07 14.76
C THR A 258 -33.97 -2.27 13.29
N SER A 259 -32.88 -1.71 12.77
CA SER A 259 -32.41 -2.10 11.42
C SER A 259 -31.27 -3.10 11.53
N GLU A 260 -31.42 -4.27 10.89
CA GLU A 260 -30.34 -5.24 10.64
C GLU A 260 -29.03 -4.50 10.37
N GLN A 261 -28.11 -4.57 11.33
CA GLN A 261 -26.85 -3.84 11.27
C GLN A 261 -26.03 -4.46 10.14
N LYS A 262 -26.00 -3.80 8.98
CA LYS A 262 -25.21 -4.27 7.83
C LYS A 262 -23.75 -4.34 8.26
N PHE A 263 -23.17 -5.52 8.07
CA PHE A 263 -21.76 -5.78 8.35
C PHE A 263 -20.88 -4.74 7.65
N ASP A 264 -19.94 -4.14 8.40
CA ASP A 264 -18.91 -3.28 7.84
C ASP A 264 -17.59 -3.43 8.57
N PHE A 265 -16.49 -3.23 7.83
CA PHE A 265 -15.15 -3.51 8.34
C PHE A 265 -14.75 -2.57 9.48
N LEU A 266 -15.20 -1.31 9.47
CA LEU A 266 -14.89 -0.38 10.55
C LEU A 266 -15.51 -0.85 11.87
N GLN A 267 -16.77 -1.30 11.85
CA GLN A 267 -17.46 -1.77 13.05
C GLN A 267 -16.75 -2.99 13.65
N LEU A 268 -16.45 -3.99 12.82
CA LEU A 268 -15.72 -5.18 13.25
C LEU A 268 -14.37 -4.82 13.89
N LEU A 269 -13.60 -3.91 13.26
CA LEU A 269 -12.30 -3.50 13.79
C LEU A 269 -12.42 -2.67 15.08
N LEU A 270 -13.45 -1.84 15.22
CA LEU A 270 -13.70 -1.10 16.45
C LEU A 270 -14.11 -2.02 17.61
N ASP A 271 -14.87 -3.08 17.34
CA ASP A 271 -15.25 -4.07 18.36
C ASP A 271 -14.04 -4.88 18.82
N LEU A 272 -13.13 -5.24 17.90
CA LEU A 272 -11.83 -5.83 18.25
C LEU A 272 -10.93 -4.86 19.04
N HIS A 273 -11.03 -3.55 18.79
CA HIS A 273 -10.30 -2.54 19.56
C HIS A 273 -10.84 -2.38 20.99
N LYS A 274 -12.17 -2.43 21.17
CA LYS A 274 -12.81 -2.31 22.49
C LYS A 274 -12.55 -3.51 23.39
N ASN A 275 -12.45 -4.72 22.82
CA ASN A 275 -12.22 -5.95 23.56
C ASN A 275 -10.72 -6.15 23.88
N GLN A 276 -10.15 -5.28 24.73
CA GLN A 276 -8.72 -5.24 25.04
C GLN A 276 -8.18 -6.53 25.69
N ASP A 277 -9.04 -7.29 26.37
CA ASP A 277 -8.69 -8.56 27.02
C ASP A 277 -8.59 -9.74 26.03
N SER A 278 -8.98 -9.55 24.77
CA SER A 278 -8.84 -10.58 23.74
C SER A 278 -7.39 -10.69 23.25
N PRO A 279 -6.86 -11.90 23.03
CA PRO A 279 -5.57 -12.08 22.34
C PRO A 279 -5.57 -11.54 20.91
N SER A 280 -6.74 -11.16 20.37
CA SER A 280 -6.91 -10.55 19.06
C SER A 280 -7.12 -9.03 19.11
N SER A 281 -6.92 -8.40 20.27
CA SER A 281 -7.12 -6.95 20.43
C SER A 281 -6.20 -6.14 19.53
N LEU A 282 -6.73 -5.02 19.03
CA LEU A 282 -6.03 -4.12 18.12
C LEU A 282 -5.90 -2.74 18.75
N THR A 283 -4.76 -2.08 18.54
CA THR A 283 -4.62 -0.65 18.82
C THR A 283 -5.33 0.17 17.75
N MET A 284 -5.69 1.42 18.06
CA MET A 284 -6.32 2.31 17.07
C MET A 284 -5.42 2.55 15.84
N ASN A 285 -4.09 2.57 16.00
CA ASN A 285 -3.18 2.67 14.86
C ASN A 285 -3.21 1.42 13.97
N GLN A 286 -3.37 0.23 14.57
CA GLN A 286 -3.53 -1.02 13.80
C GLN A 286 -4.87 -1.08 13.09
N VAL A 287 -5.96 -0.62 13.72
CA VAL A 287 -7.26 -0.46 13.04
C VAL A 287 -7.11 0.44 11.82
N LYS A 288 -6.52 1.63 11.99
CA LYS A 288 -6.29 2.56 10.88
C LYS A 288 -5.37 1.98 9.79
N GLY A 289 -4.32 1.25 10.17
CA GLY A 289 -3.43 0.56 9.24
C GLY A 289 -4.15 -0.51 8.41
N LEU A 290 -4.97 -1.35 9.05
CA LEU A 290 -5.77 -2.38 8.37
C LEU A 290 -6.81 -1.79 7.41
N LEU A 291 -7.44 -0.68 7.78
CA LEU A 291 -8.34 0.04 6.88
C LEU A 291 -7.59 0.52 5.62
N MET A 292 -6.37 1.05 5.78
CA MET A 292 -5.56 1.47 4.64
C MET A 292 -5.16 0.31 3.74
N ASP A 293 -4.81 -0.85 4.29
CA ASP A 293 -4.50 -2.04 3.51
C ASP A 293 -5.65 -2.42 2.58
N ILE A 294 -6.89 -2.39 3.08
CA ILE A 294 -8.08 -2.74 2.27
C ILE A 294 -8.22 -1.78 1.10
N VAL A 295 -8.07 -0.48 1.35
CA VAL A 295 -8.20 0.56 0.32
C VAL A 295 -7.08 0.43 -0.71
N VAL A 296 -5.82 0.38 -0.27
CA VAL A 296 -4.66 0.31 -1.16
C VAL A 296 -4.65 -0.98 -1.97
N HIS A 297 -4.87 -2.13 -1.32
CA HIS A 297 -4.85 -3.43 -1.99
C HIS A 297 -5.94 -3.52 -3.05
N SER A 298 -7.15 -3.06 -2.74
CA SER A 298 -8.25 -3.11 -3.69
C SER A 298 -8.01 -2.20 -4.89
N LEU A 299 -7.35 -1.05 -4.73
CA LEU A 299 -7.05 -0.15 -5.85
C LEU A 299 -5.86 -0.59 -6.73
N LEU A 300 -5.08 -1.58 -6.29
CA LEU A 300 -3.93 -2.13 -7.02
C LEU A 300 -4.22 -3.47 -7.70
N ALA A 301 -5.31 -4.14 -7.34
CA ALA A 301 -5.71 -5.45 -7.84
C ALA A 301 -6.55 -5.33 -9.11
#